data_AF-A0A9E1QCK3-F1
#
_entry.id   AF-A0A9E1QCK3-F1
#
_cell.length_a   1.000
_cell.length_b   1.000
_cell.length_c   1.000
_cell.angle_alpha   90.00
_cell.angle_beta   90.00
_cell.angle_gamma   90.00
#
_symmetry.space_group_name_H-M   'P 1'
#
loop_
_entity.id
_entity.type
_entity.pdbx_description
1 polymer ?
#
loop_
_entity_poly.entity_id
_entity_poly.type
_entity_poly.pdbx_seq_one_letter_code
_entity_poly.pdbx_strand_id
1 'polypeptide(L)'
;CHEAIDIHNPKMKGVSGFLPEERHWIGNFINSGFIDSFRHLNKEAHHYSWWSYRANSRANNKGWRIDYNMVSESLKDHISRAFILPEAIHSDHCPIGVELQF
;
A
#
# COMPACT_ATOMS: atom_id res chain seq x y z
N CYS A 1 7.09 0.82 0.87
CA CYS A 1 6.23 -0.20 1.51
C CYS A 1 6.40 -0.07 3.02
N HIS A 2 5.30 0.10 3.77
CA HIS A 2 5.37 0.44 5.19
C HIS A 2 5.64 -0.79 6.08
N GLU A 3 4.74 -1.77 6.06
CA GLU A 3 4.79 -2.91 6.99
C GLU A 3 5.03 -4.25 6.32
N ALA A 4 5.40 -5.27 7.12
CA ALA A 4 5.66 -6.62 6.59
C ALA A 4 4.44 -7.25 5.89
N ILE A 5 3.22 -6.85 6.29
CA ILE A 5 1.96 -7.28 5.65
C ILE A 5 1.77 -6.70 4.24
N ASP A 6 2.50 -5.63 3.91
CA ASP A 6 2.39 -4.89 2.66
C ASP A 6 3.35 -5.40 1.56
N ILE A 7 4.11 -6.47 1.83
CA ILE A 7 5.08 -7.06 0.90
C ILE A 7 4.99 -8.59 0.92
N HIS A 8 5.13 -9.23 -0.24
CA HIS A 8 5.10 -10.69 -0.35
C HIS A 8 6.24 -11.41 0.42
N ASN A 9 7.45 -10.85 0.43
CA ASN A 9 8.61 -11.47 1.09
C ASN A 9 9.34 -10.45 2.01
N PRO A 10 8.83 -10.23 3.24
CA PRO A 10 9.42 -9.26 4.17
C PRO A 10 10.80 -9.66 4.73
N LYS A 11 11.23 -10.91 4.50
CA LYS A 11 12.55 -11.40 4.95
C LYS A 11 13.68 -11.01 4.01
N MET A 12 13.36 -10.49 2.83
CA MET A 12 14.34 -10.02 1.86
C MET A 12 15.11 -8.81 2.42
N LYS A 13 16.43 -8.78 2.28
CA LYS A 13 17.29 -7.72 2.80
C LYS A 13 17.91 -6.92 1.66
N GLY A 14 18.14 -5.64 1.89
CA GLY A 14 18.89 -4.76 0.97
C GLY A 14 18.12 -4.39 -0.31
N VAL A 15 16.79 -4.33 -0.26
CA VAL A 15 15.95 -3.97 -1.40
C VAL A 15 15.22 -2.66 -1.11
N SER A 16 15.44 -1.68 -1.98
CA SER A 16 14.74 -0.39 -1.93
C SER A 16 13.23 -0.58 -2.10
N GLY A 17 12.47 0.24 -1.38
CA GLY A 17 11.04 0.12 -1.16
C GLY A 17 10.68 -0.56 0.16
N PHE A 18 11.62 -1.24 0.84
CA PHE A 18 11.40 -1.91 2.14
C PHE A 18 12.63 -1.88 3.06
N LEU A 19 13.58 -0.96 2.83
CA LEU A 19 14.71 -0.76 3.73
C LEU A 19 14.23 -0.20 5.08
N PRO A 20 14.95 -0.47 6.19
CA PRO A 20 14.55 0.02 7.51
C PRO A 20 14.33 1.53 7.58
N GLU A 21 15.13 2.32 6.85
CA GLU A 21 15.11 3.78 6.86
C GLU A 21 13.91 4.31 6.06
N GLU A 22 13.59 3.68 4.93
CA GLU A 22 12.40 3.97 4.13
C GLU A 22 11.11 3.67 4.92
N ARG A 23 11.09 2.55 5.65
CA ARG A 23 9.98 2.17 6.54
C ARG A 23 9.82 3.14 7.70
N HIS A 24 10.93 3.55 8.32
CA HIS A 24 10.91 4.55 9.38
C HIS A 24 10.41 5.90 8.86
N TRP A 25 10.86 6.32 7.68
CA TRP A 25 10.43 7.57 7.06
C TRP A 25 8.92 7.60 6.82
N ILE A 26 8.34 6.57 6.19
CA ILE A 26 6.90 6.56 5.92
C ILE A 26 6.08 6.43 7.21
N GLY A 27 6.57 5.68 8.21
CA GLY A 27 5.95 5.64 9.53
C GLY A 27 5.90 7.02 10.19
N ASN A 28 6.99 7.79 10.13
CA ASN A 28 7.03 9.17 10.63
C ASN A 28 6.07 10.09 9.87
N PHE A 29 5.97 9.94 8.54
CA PHE A 29 5.04 10.72 7.72
C PHE A 29 3.57 10.42 8.06
N ILE A 30 3.21 9.16 8.31
CA ILE A 30 1.86 8.79 8.77
C ILE A 30 1.61 9.39 10.16
N ASN A 31 2.57 9.24 11.08
CA ASN A 31 2.47 9.78 12.44
C ASN A 31 2.42 11.31 12.52
N SER A 32 2.70 12.04 11.44
CA SER A 32 2.59 13.51 11.40
C SER A 32 1.17 14.03 11.14
N GLY A 33 0.13 13.19 11.30
CA GLY A 33 -1.28 13.58 11.16
C GLY A 33 -1.98 13.07 9.90
N PHE A 34 -1.40 12.06 9.25
CA PHE A 34 -1.98 11.39 8.08
C PHE A 34 -2.43 9.97 8.42
N ILE A 35 -3.47 9.52 7.74
CA ILE A 35 -4.04 8.19 7.84
C ILE A 35 -3.82 7.48 6.51
N ASP A 36 -3.20 6.30 6.57
CA ASP A 36 -3.23 5.35 5.45
C ASP A 36 -4.66 4.82 5.31
N SER A 37 -5.45 5.41 4.40
CA SER A 37 -6.87 5.07 4.24
C SER A 37 -7.12 3.59 3.97
N PHE A 38 -6.23 2.95 3.20
CA PHE A 38 -6.36 1.52 2.90
C PHE A 38 -6.19 0.68 4.16
N ARG A 39 -5.14 0.95 4.95
CA ARG A 39 -4.91 0.21 6.21
C ARG A 39 -5.81 0.63 7.35
N HIS A 40 -6.45 1.79 7.27
CA HIS A 40 -7.52 2.17 8.20
C HIS A 40 -8.67 1.16 8.11
N LEU A 41 -9.12 0.84 6.90
CA LEU A 41 -10.27 -0.05 6.65
C LEU A 41 -9.90 -1.54 6.45
N ASN A 42 -8.72 -1.86 5.92
CA ASN A 42 -8.35 -3.22 5.51
C ASN A 42 -7.15 -3.74 6.31
N LYS A 43 -7.36 -4.81 7.09
CA LYS A 43 -6.31 -5.42 7.94
C LYS A 43 -5.69 -6.69 7.35
N GLU A 44 -6.24 -7.20 6.25
CA GLU A 44 -5.81 -8.46 5.63
C GLU A 44 -4.54 -8.32 4.80
N ALA A 45 -3.83 -9.44 4.63
CA ALA A 45 -2.62 -9.53 3.82
C ALA A 45 -2.94 -9.63 2.31
N HIS A 46 -1.90 -9.66 1.47
CA HIS A 46 -1.98 -9.97 0.04
C HIS A 46 -2.69 -8.94 -0.86
N HIS A 47 -2.86 -7.71 -0.36
CA HIS A 47 -3.32 -6.56 -1.13
C HIS A 47 -2.12 -5.70 -1.55
N TYR A 48 -1.78 -5.77 -2.84
CA TYR A 48 -0.60 -5.09 -3.40
C TYR A 48 -1.02 -4.18 -4.54
N SER A 49 -0.23 -3.13 -4.78
CA SER A 49 -0.45 -2.17 -5.86
C SER A 49 0.61 -2.25 -6.96
N TRP A 50 1.71 -2.97 -6.71
CA TRP A 50 2.82 -3.14 -7.63
C TRP A 50 3.32 -4.58 -7.71
N TRP A 51 3.72 -5.01 -8.91
CA TRP A 51 4.36 -6.30 -9.16
C TRP A 51 5.46 -6.17 -10.22
N SER A 52 6.60 -6.83 -10.00
CA SER A 52 7.64 -6.91 -11.01
C SER A 52 7.14 -7.60 -12.29
N TYR A 53 7.55 -7.09 -13.45
CA TYR A 53 7.34 -7.79 -14.74
C TYR A 53 8.07 -9.14 -14.82
N ARG A 54 9.03 -9.40 -13.92
CA ARG A 54 9.79 -10.66 -13.89
C ARG A 54 9.04 -11.75 -13.14
N ALA A 55 9.40 -13.01 -13.44
CA ALA A 55 8.99 -14.20 -12.69
C ALA A 55 7.46 -14.37 -12.54
N ASN A 56 6.69 -13.82 -13.49
CA ASN A 56 5.23 -13.86 -13.48
C ASN A 56 4.65 -13.38 -12.12
N SER A 57 5.25 -12.33 -11.55
CA SER A 57 4.98 -11.93 -10.17
C SER A 57 3.51 -11.54 -9.94
N ARG A 58 2.87 -10.89 -10.91
CA ARG A 58 1.45 -10.51 -10.80
C ARG A 58 0.52 -11.71 -10.71
N ALA A 59 0.67 -12.70 -11.61
CA ALA A 59 -0.16 -13.90 -11.59
C ALA A 59 0.05 -14.76 -10.32
N ASN A 60 1.25 -14.71 -9.73
CA ASN A 60 1.56 -15.41 -8.47
C ASN A 60 1.32 -14.55 -7.21
N ASN A 61 0.73 -13.37 -7.37
CA ASN A 61 0.54 -12.34 -6.34
C ASN A 61 1.80 -12.07 -5.48
N LYS A 62 2.97 -12.02 -6.11
CA LYS A 62 4.25 -11.66 -5.47
C LYS A 62 4.47 -10.15 -5.54
N GLY A 63 3.59 -9.41 -4.87
CA GLY A 63 3.51 -7.95 -4.96
C GLY A 63 3.97 -7.19 -3.73
N TRP A 64 3.93 -5.86 -3.88
CA TRP A 64 4.23 -4.87 -2.86
C TRP A 64 3.14 -3.80 -2.87
N ARG A 65 2.80 -3.23 -1.71
CA ARG A 65 1.91 -2.07 -1.60
C ARG A 65 2.74 -0.80 -1.42
N ILE A 66 2.94 -0.10 -2.53
CA ILE A 66 3.80 1.09 -2.60
C ILE A 66 3.06 2.35 -3.02
N ASP A 67 1.77 2.25 -3.33
CA ASP A 67 0.89 3.38 -3.61
C ASP A 67 -0.02 3.63 -2.40
N TYR A 68 -0.23 4.91 -2.04
CA TYR A 68 -0.97 5.31 -0.84
C TYR A 68 -1.92 6.47 -1.13
N ASN A 69 -3.16 6.37 -0.64
CA ASN A 69 -4.06 7.51 -0.47
C ASN A 69 -4.01 7.93 1.00
N MET A 70 -3.22 8.95 1.29
CA MET A 70 -3.08 9.49 2.65
C MET A 70 -4.18 10.52 2.91
N VAL A 71 -4.93 10.32 3.99
CA VAL A 71 -6.06 11.17 4.38
C VAL A 71 -5.70 11.93 5.64
N SER A 72 -6.00 13.23 5.73
CA SER A 72 -5.77 13.99 6.96
C SER A 72 -6.63 13.47 8.10
N GLU A 73 -6.16 13.55 9.35
CA GLU A 73 -6.93 13.08 10.52
C GLU A 73 -8.34 13.71 10.59
N SER A 74 -8.50 14.98 10.17
CA SER A 74 -9.79 15.67 10.13
C SER A 74 -10.84 15.03 9.20
N LEU A 75 -10.41 14.22 8.23
CA LEU A 75 -11.27 13.56 7.25
C LEU A 75 -11.47 12.07 7.56
N LYS A 76 -10.94 11.57 8.67
CA LYS A 76 -11.00 10.16 9.07
C LYS A 76 -12.40 9.57 9.01
N ASP A 77 -13.35 10.23 9.63
CA ASP A 77 -14.73 9.73 9.75
C ASP A 77 -15.50 9.86 8.42
N HIS A 78 -14.92 10.53 7.42
CA HIS A 78 -15.47 10.64 6.07
C HIS A 78 -14.98 9.52 5.16
N ILE A 79 -14.02 8.67 5.57
CA ILE A 79 -13.51 7.56 4.76
C ILE A 79 -14.58 6.47 4.67
N SER A 80 -15.29 6.43 3.54
CA SER A 80 -16.36 5.44 3.29
C SER A 80 -15.81 4.15 2.69
N ARG A 81 -14.85 4.24 1.76
CA ARG A 81 -14.19 3.08 1.13
C ARG A 81 -12.73 3.39 0.81
N ALA A 82 -11.88 2.35 0.83
CA ALA A 82 -10.51 2.40 0.34
C ALA A 82 -10.17 1.06 -0.29
N PHE A 83 -9.68 1.07 -1.53
CA PHE A 83 -9.57 -0.13 -2.35
C PHE A 83 -8.39 -0.10 -3.32
N ILE A 84 -8.05 -1.29 -3.82
CA ILE A 84 -7.01 -1.53 -4.83
C ILE A 84 -7.69 -2.30 -5.98
N LEU A 85 -7.37 -1.96 -7.23
CA LEU A 85 -7.96 -2.57 -8.43
C LEU A 85 -6.94 -3.46 -9.17
N PRO A 86 -6.56 -4.63 -8.62
CA PRO A 86 -5.50 -5.46 -9.20
C PRO A 86 -5.81 -5.99 -10.60
N GLU A 87 -7.09 -6.08 -10.97
CA GLU A 87 -7.55 -6.52 -12.30
C GLU A 87 -7.32 -5.48 -13.41
N ALA A 88 -7.05 -4.22 -13.08
CA ALA A 88 -6.68 -3.19 -14.06
C ALA A 88 -5.20 -3.34 -14.44
N ILE A 89 -4.94 -4.01 -15.57
CA ILE A 89 -3.59 -4.37 -16.03
C ILE A 89 -3.15 -3.41 -17.13
N HIS A 90 -2.61 -2.26 -16.73
CA HIS A 90 -2.07 -1.24 -17.66
C HIS A 90 -0.60 -0.89 -17.40
N SER A 91 -0.06 -1.30 -16.24
CA SER A 91 1.31 -1.05 -15.76
C SER A 91 1.71 -2.18 -14.79
N ASP A 92 2.97 -2.18 -14.36
CA ASP A 92 3.47 -2.89 -13.18
C ASP A 92 2.76 -2.43 -11.89
N HIS A 93 2.12 -1.26 -11.92
CA HIS A 93 1.18 -0.81 -10.91
C HIS A 93 -0.28 -1.10 -11.31
N CYS A 94 -1.17 -1.05 -10.30
CA CYS A 94 -2.61 -0.93 -10.49
C CYS A 94 -3.17 0.29 -9.75
N PRO A 95 -4.32 0.84 -10.19
CA PRO A 95 -4.97 1.94 -9.50
C PRO A 95 -5.37 1.60 -8.06
N ILE A 96 -5.30 2.62 -7.20
CA ILE A 96 -5.83 2.60 -5.83
C ILE A 96 -6.82 3.76 -5.66
N GLY A 97 -7.79 3.61 -4.77
CA GLY A 97 -8.84 4.61 -4.58
C GLY A 97 -9.23 4.78 -3.12
N VAL A 98 -9.73 5.97 -2.80
CA VAL A 98 -10.42 6.29 -1.55
C VAL A 98 -11.70 7.06 -1.91
N GLU A 99 -12.80 6.71 -1.27
CA GLU A 99 -14.08 7.40 -1.40
C GLU A 99 -14.40 8.12 -0.08
N LEU A 100 -14.72 9.41 -0.18
CA LEU A 100 -15.10 10.24 0.97
C LEU A 100 -16.60 10.57 0.91
N GLN A 101 -17.27 10.56 2.06
CA GLN A 101 -18.68 10.92 2.20
C GLN A 101 -18.82 12.10 3.17
N PHE A 102 -19.48 13.17 2.73
CA PHE A 102 -19.71 14.43 3.46
C PHE A 102 -21.19 14.68 3.71
#